data_AF-A0A841DQ55-F1
#
_entry.id   AF-A0A841DQ55-F1
#
_cell.length_a   1.000
_cell.length_b   1.000
_cell.length_c   1.000
_cell.angle_alpha   90.00
_cell.angle_beta   90.00
_cell.angle_gamma   90.00
#
_symmetry.space_group_name_H-M   'P 1'
#
loop_
_entity.id
_entity.type
_entity.pdbx_description
1 polymer ?
#
loop_
_entity_poly.entity_id
_entity_poly.type
_entity_poly.pdbx_seq_one_letter_code
_entity_poly.pdbx_strand_id
1 'polypeptide(L)'
;MGDRTSGTPVKVRKLGHLILRVRDIEVSTRFYTEVMGFTVSDRNEHGYVFLRCAADHHVLGLAPADEDNPLPDKSRRQRGFDHCAFEVGSLAELIEIRDFLHARGVPIVFEGRKGPGCNPGLEFLDPDGYDVELYTGMDQIGWDGKARPAEQWRRVRSLEEAAANPVG
;
A
#
# COMPACT_ATOMS: atom_id res chain seq x y z
N MET A 1 -3.21 43.55 -22.50
CA MET A 1 -4.34 42.70 -22.07
C MET A 1 -3.74 41.33 -21.76
N GLY A 2 -3.49 41.03 -20.49
CA GLY A 2 -2.70 39.86 -20.09
C GLY A 2 -3.52 38.57 -20.14
N ASP A 3 -3.05 37.61 -20.93
CA ASP A 3 -3.54 36.25 -20.98
C ASP A 3 -3.28 35.55 -19.63
N ARG A 4 -4.33 35.40 -18.82
CA ARG A 4 -4.32 34.50 -17.67
C ARG A 4 -4.98 33.21 -18.12
N THR A 5 -4.19 32.28 -18.65
CA THR A 5 -4.58 30.87 -18.67
C THR A 5 -4.89 30.47 -17.22
N SER A 6 -6.17 30.33 -16.90
CA SER A 6 -6.68 30.07 -15.55
C SER A 6 -6.39 28.61 -15.16
N GLY A 7 -5.12 28.31 -14.87
CA GLY A 7 -4.75 27.05 -14.25
C GLY A 7 -5.31 26.96 -12.83
N THR A 8 -5.67 25.75 -12.39
CA THR A 8 -6.06 25.52 -10.99
C THR A 8 -4.91 25.94 -10.04
N PRO A 9 -5.21 26.65 -8.94
CA PRO A 9 -4.23 26.97 -7.91
C PRO A 9 -3.83 25.73 -7.10
N VAL A 10 -4.57 24.62 -7.23
CA VAL A 10 -4.28 23.37 -6.52
C VAL A 10 -3.06 22.68 -7.14
N LYS A 11 -2.01 22.51 -6.33
CA LYS A 11 -0.77 21.79 -6.70
C LYS A 11 -0.52 20.68 -5.67
N VAL A 12 -1.04 19.49 -5.93
CA VAL A 12 -0.79 18.31 -5.08
C VAL A 12 0.71 17.98 -5.13
N ARG A 13 1.32 17.75 -3.96
CA ARG A 13 2.77 17.50 -3.84
C ARG A 13 3.12 16.05 -3.54
N LYS A 14 2.33 15.40 -2.68
CA LYS A 14 2.46 14.00 -2.29
C LYS A 14 1.13 13.49 -1.74
N LEU A 15 0.97 12.17 -1.67
CA LEU A 15 0.02 11.57 -0.76
C LEU A 15 0.43 11.90 0.68
N GLY A 16 -0.52 12.38 1.48
CA GLY A 16 -0.27 12.72 2.88
C GLY A 16 -0.45 11.51 3.80
N HIS A 17 -1.67 10.99 3.87
CA HIS A 17 -2.02 9.81 4.65
C HIS A 17 -3.31 9.18 4.11
N LEU A 18 -3.54 7.93 4.50
CA LEU A 18 -4.80 7.19 4.33
C LEU A 18 -5.37 6.90 5.72
N ILE A 19 -6.70 6.89 5.86
CA ILE A 19 -7.36 6.40 7.08
C ILE A 19 -8.20 5.17 6.72
N LEU A 20 -7.97 4.07 7.42
CA LEU A 20 -8.76 2.85 7.31
C LEU A 20 -9.69 2.73 8.51
N ARG A 21 -10.93 2.30 8.26
CA ARG A 21 -11.85 1.93 9.33
C ARG A 21 -11.64 0.48 9.70
N VAL A 22 -11.61 0.17 10.99
CA VAL A 22 -11.27 -1.17 11.48
C VAL A 22 -12.29 -1.66 12.51
N ARG A 23 -12.54 -2.97 12.55
CA ARG A 23 -13.45 -3.56 13.56
C ARG A 23 -12.92 -3.41 14.97
N ASP A 24 -11.62 -3.63 15.12
CA ASP A 24 -10.94 -3.64 16.41
C ASP A 24 -9.63 -2.87 16.28
N ILE A 25 -9.56 -1.74 16.97
CA ILE A 25 -8.43 -0.82 16.92
C ILE A 25 -7.14 -1.49 17.40
N GLU A 26 -7.20 -2.33 18.43
CA GLU A 26 -5.98 -2.93 18.99
C GLU A 26 -5.49 -4.10 18.15
N VAL A 27 -6.40 -4.92 17.59
CA VAL A 27 -6.02 -5.97 16.65
C VAL A 27 -5.33 -5.38 15.42
N SER A 28 -5.91 -4.33 14.83
CA SER A 28 -5.34 -3.69 13.64
C SER A 28 -4.07 -2.91 13.99
N THR A 29 -4.01 -2.24 15.14
CA THR A 29 -2.77 -1.58 15.60
C THR A 29 -1.63 -2.59 15.71
N ARG A 30 -1.87 -3.73 16.37
CA ARG A 30 -0.86 -4.80 16.50
C ARG A 30 -0.45 -5.37 15.15
N PHE A 31 -1.38 -5.56 14.22
CA PHE A 31 -1.01 -5.99 12.87
C PHE A 31 -0.05 -4.98 12.22
N TYR A 32 -0.42 -3.70 12.21
CA TYR A 32 0.41 -2.70 11.55
C TYR A 32 1.75 -2.45 12.27
N THR A 33 1.86 -2.66 13.58
CA THR A 33 3.15 -2.53 14.29
C THR A 33 3.99 -3.80 14.28
N GLU A 34 3.41 -4.97 14.57
CA GLU A 34 4.13 -6.24 14.75
C GLU A 34 4.35 -7.00 13.43
N VAL A 35 3.49 -6.79 12.43
CA VAL A 35 3.60 -7.45 11.12
C VAL A 35 4.18 -6.49 10.08
N MET A 36 3.66 -5.26 10.03
CA MET A 36 4.06 -4.27 9.01
C MET A 36 5.17 -3.32 9.47
N GLY A 37 5.59 -3.38 10.73
CA GLY A 37 6.71 -2.59 11.24
C GLY A 37 6.45 -1.08 11.41
N PHE A 38 5.20 -0.63 11.37
CA PHE A 38 4.87 0.77 11.65
C PHE A 38 5.13 1.12 13.13
N THR A 39 5.31 2.41 13.40
CA THR A 39 5.37 2.93 14.76
C THR A 39 4.15 3.82 15.03
N VAL A 40 3.53 3.66 16.21
CA VAL A 40 2.49 4.57 16.67
C VAL A 40 3.10 5.95 16.93
N SER A 41 2.48 6.97 16.37
CA SER A 41 2.81 8.38 16.62
C SER A 41 1.91 8.96 17.68
N ASP A 42 0.60 8.77 17.56
CA ASP A 42 -0.39 9.31 18.49
C ASP A 42 -1.69 8.52 18.49
N ARG A 43 -2.49 8.80 19.51
CA ARG A 43 -3.89 8.38 19.63
C ARG A 43 -4.74 9.58 20.04
N ASN A 44 -5.99 9.65 19.57
CA ASN A 44 -6.90 10.73 19.96
C ASN A 44 -8.06 10.23 20.85
N GLU A 45 -8.83 11.17 21.37
CA GLU A 45 -10.00 10.96 22.23
C GLU A 45 -11.15 10.21 21.53
N HIS A 46 -11.14 10.16 20.20
CA HIS A 46 -12.12 9.45 19.38
C HIS A 46 -11.71 8.00 19.07
N GLY A 47 -10.61 7.52 19.66
CA GLY A 47 -10.10 6.15 19.47
C GLY A 47 -9.30 5.94 18.19
N TYR A 48 -8.89 7.00 17.50
CA TYR A 48 -8.03 6.89 16.32
C TYR A 48 -6.60 6.53 16.74
N VAL A 49 -5.90 5.80 15.88
CA VAL A 49 -4.47 5.50 16.03
C VAL A 49 -3.74 5.97 14.78
N PHE A 50 -2.70 6.78 14.96
CA PHE A 50 -1.91 7.35 13.87
C PHE A 50 -0.55 6.66 13.80
N LEU A 51 -0.21 6.12 12.63
CA LEU A 51 0.94 5.25 12.39
C LEU A 51 1.87 5.86 11.34
N ARG A 52 3.19 5.82 11.60
CA ARG A 52 4.24 6.27 10.67
C ARG A 52 5.20 5.15 10.31
N CYS A 53 5.76 5.24 9.11
CA CYS A 53 6.93 4.47 8.65
C CYS A 53 8.11 5.37 8.27
N ALA A 54 7.95 6.70 8.40
CA ALA A 54 8.95 7.70 8.04
C ALA A 54 8.84 8.93 8.96
N ALA A 55 9.39 10.07 8.54
CA ALA A 55 9.46 11.29 9.35
C ALA A 55 8.12 12.05 9.49
N ASP A 56 7.20 11.91 8.52
CA ASP A 56 5.87 12.50 8.66
C ASP A 56 5.16 11.93 9.89
N HIS A 57 4.34 12.74 10.56
CA HIS A 57 3.61 12.33 11.76
C HIS A 57 2.86 11.02 11.56
N HIS A 58 2.20 10.83 10.41
CA HIS A 58 1.57 9.59 10.05
C HIS A 58 1.37 9.49 8.55
N VAL A 59 1.32 8.26 8.05
CA VAL A 59 0.90 7.94 6.67
C VAL A 59 -0.33 7.02 6.69
N LEU A 60 -0.60 6.36 7.82
CA LEU A 60 -1.76 5.52 8.04
C LEU A 60 -2.46 5.94 9.33
N GLY A 61 -3.77 6.15 9.27
CA GLY A 61 -4.65 6.28 10.43
C GLY A 61 -5.58 5.07 10.51
N LEU A 62 -5.84 4.60 11.72
CA LEU A 62 -6.87 3.61 12.01
C LEU A 62 -8.00 4.31 12.76
N ALA A 63 -9.23 4.13 12.28
CA ALA A 63 -10.44 4.66 12.90
C ALA A 63 -11.38 3.51 13.28
N PRO A 64 -12.01 3.52 14.46
CA PRO A 64 -12.99 2.50 14.79
C PRO A 64 -14.17 2.58 13.80
N ALA A 65 -14.67 1.43 13.37
CA ALA A 65 -15.97 1.36 12.71
C ALA A 65 -17.09 1.50 13.77
N ASP A 66 -18.16 2.19 13.41
CA ASP A 66 -19.32 2.43 14.28
C ASP A 66 -20.62 2.34 13.46
N GLU A 67 -21.78 2.53 14.11
CA GLU A 67 -23.08 2.44 13.43
C GLU A 67 -23.27 3.52 12.35
N ASP A 68 -22.71 4.71 12.57
CA ASP A 68 -22.78 5.82 11.61
C ASP A 68 -21.77 5.63 10.45
N ASN A 69 -20.72 4.83 10.68
CA ASN A 69 -19.63 4.58 9.77
C ASN A 69 -19.22 3.10 9.77
N PRO A 70 -20.11 2.20 9.29
CA PRO A 70 -19.86 0.77 9.32
C PRO A 70 -18.78 0.38 8.31
N LEU A 71 -18.19 -0.79 8.51
CA LEU A 71 -17.33 -1.38 7.50
C LEU A 71 -18.12 -1.76 6.24
N PRO A 72 -17.49 -1.72 5.06
CA PRO A 72 -18.09 -2.24 3.84
C PRO A 72 -18.40 -3.75 3.96
N ASP A 73 -19.47 -4.18 3.28
CA ASP A 73 -19.90 -5.58 3.22
C ASP A 73 -18.80 -6.48 2.63
N LYS A 74 -18.34 -7.47 3.42
CA LYS A 74 -17.30 -8.43 3.05
C LYS A 74 -17.62 -9.27 1.80
N SER A 75 -18.90 -9.40 1.42
CA SER A 75 -19.33 -10.20 0.25
C SER A 75 -19.03 -9.53 -1.08
N ARG A 76 -18.67 -8.24 -1.05
CA ARG A 76 -18.33 -7.44 -2.21
C ARG A 76 -16.93 -6.93 -1.97
N ARG A 77 -15.95 -7.33 -2.81
CA ARG A 77 -14.65 -6.63 -2.89
C ARG A 77 -14.91 -5.14 -2.65
N GLN A 78 -14.32 -4.60 -1.58
CA GLN A 78 -14.76 -3.36 -0.96
C GLN A 78 -14.99 -2.31 -2.04
N ARG A 79 -16.26 -2.02 -2.38
CA ARG A 79 -16.52 -1.20 -3.55
C ARG A 79 -15.92 0.18 -3.35
N GLY A 80 -14.91 0.52 -4.16
CA GLY A 80 -14.21 1.80 -4.12
C GLY A 80 -12.84 1.79 -3.44
N PHE A 81 -12.42 0.69 -2.81
CA PHE A 81 -11.04 0.53 -2.32
C PHE A 81 -10.45 -0.75 -2.89
N ASP A 82 -9.43 -0.61 -3.75
CA ASP A 82 -8.74 -1.76 -4.33
C ASP A 82 -7.65 -2.25 -3.38
N HIS A 83 -6.59 -1.46 -3.14
CA HIS A 83 -5.53 -1.76 -2.17
C HIS A 83 -4.79 -0.47 -1.75
N CYS A 84 -3.97 -0.55 -0.70
CA CYS A 84 -2.91 0.43 -0.41
C CYS A 84 -1.52 -0.22 -0.48
N ALA A 85 -0.54 0.51 -1.00
CA ALA A 85 0.78 -0.03 -1.29
C ALA A 85 1.88 0.72 -0.52
N PHE A 86 2.88 -0.03 -0.03
CA PHE A 86 4.06 0.50 0.67
C PHE A 86 5.34 -0.08 0.07
N GLU A 87 6.36 0.76 -0.07
CA GLU A 87 7.64 0.36 -0.64
C GLU A 87 8.56 -0.27 0.42
N VAL A 88 9.22 -1.36 0.06
CA VAL A 88 10.30 -2.02 0.82
C VAL A 88 11.61 -2.00 0.03
N GLY A 89 12.71 -2.30 0.71
CA GLY A 89 14.06 -2.04 0.22
C GLY A 89 14.48 -2.91 -0.97
N SER A 90 14.01 -4.15 -1.08
CA SER A 90 14.42 -5.01 -2.20
C SER A 90 13.51 -6.19 -2.49
N LEU A 91 13.73 -6.85 -3.63
CA LEU A 91 13.04 -8.10 -3.99
C LEU A 91 13.43 -9.26 -3.07
N ALA A 92 14.68 -9.30 -2.60
CA ALA A 92 15.10 -10.31 -1.61
C ALA A 92 14.32 -10.13 -0.30
N GLU A 93 14.13 -8.88 0.13
CA GLU A 93 13.32 -8.55 1.30
C GLU A 93 11.85 -8.96 1.11
N LEU A 94 11.27 -8.80 -0.08
CA LEU A 94 9.91 -9.30 -0.37
C LEU A 94 9.79 -10.83 -0.18
N ILE A 95 10.83 -11.60 -0.53
CA ILE A 95 10.85 -13.05 -0.34
C ILE A 95 10.91 -13.38 1.16
N GLU A 96 11.77 -12.70 1.92
CA GLU A 96 11.86 -12.87 3.38
C GLU A 96 10.54 -12.49 4.07
N ILE A 97 9.89 -11.41 3.63
CA ILE A 97 8.59 -10.97 4.12
C ILE A 97 7.51 -12.00 3.80
N ARG A 98 7.48 -12.55 2.57
CA ARG A 98 6.52 -13.60 2.19
C ARG A 98 6.59 -14.78 3.16
N ASP A 99 7.79 -15.26 3.45
CA ASP A 99 8.00 -16.38 4.36
C ASP A 99 7.58 -16.03 5.81
N PHE A 100 7.87 -14.80 6.25
CA PHE A 100 7.42 -14.26 7.53
C PHE A 100 5.89 -14.17 7.66
N LEU A 101 5.19 -13.73 6.61
CA LEU A 101 3.73 -13.63 6.55
C LEU A 101 3.08 -15.03 6.58
N HIS A 102 3.62 -15.98 5.81
CA HIS A 102 3.18 -17.37 5.85
C HIS A 102 3.31 -17.97 7.25
N ALA A 103 4.44 -17.75 7.93
CA ALA A 103 4.67 -18.23 9.30
C ALA A 103 3.67 -17.67 10.32
N ARG A 104 3.02 -16.53 10.02
CA ARG A 104 1.98 -15.89 10.83
C ARG A 104 0.56 -16.20 10.38
N GLY A 105 0.39 -17.00 9.33
CA GLY A 105 -0.91 -17.33 8.77
C GLY A 105 -1.60 -16.15 8.08
N VAL A 106 -0.85 -15.15 7.62
CA VAL A 106 -1.40 -14.02 6.87
C VAL A 106 -1.67 -14.48 5.42
N PRO A 107 -2.91 -14.32 4.91
CA PRO A 107 -3.25 -14.78 3.56
C PRO A 107 -2.60 -13.90 2.48
N ILE A 108 -1.77 -14.50 1.64
CA ILE A 108 -1.23 -13.86 0.43
C ILE A 108 -2.23 -14.03 -0.72
N VAL A 109 -2.57 -12.93 -1.37
CA VAL A 109 -3.51 -12.89 -2.51
C VAL A 109 -2.80 -12.85 -3.85
N PHE A 110 -1.58 -12.30 -3.89
CA PHE A 110 -0.76 -12.21 -5.09
C PHE A 110 0.73 -12.06 -4.75
N GLU A 111 1.58 -12.60 -5.61
CA GLU A 111 3.01 -12.30 -5.66
C GLU A 111 3.50 -12.25 -7.10
N GLY A 112 4.59 -11.51 -7.35
CA GLY A 112 5.20 -11.37 -8.66
C GLY A 112 5.10 -9.96 -9.21
N ARG A 113 4.80 -9.79 -10.50
CA ARG A 113 4.80 -8.47 -11.17
C ARG A 113 3.60 -8.34 -12.12
N LYS A 114 2.72 -7.36 -11.85
CA LYS A 114 1.43 -7.19 -12.56
C LYS A 114 1.49 -6.40 -13.87
N GLY A 115 2.54 -5.60 -14.09
CA GLY A 115 2.80 -4.95 -15.38
C GLY A 115 3.20 -3.47 -15.29
N PRO A 116 2.26 -2.51 -15.35
CA PRO A 116 2.58 -1.08 -15.24
C PRO A 116 3.37 -0.80 -13.95
N GLY A 117 4.37 0.07 -14.02
CA GLY A 117 5.30 0.31 -12.91
C GLY A 117 6.39 -0.76 -12.78
N CYS A 118 6.18 -1.97 -13.31
CA CYS A 118 7.15 -3.08 -13.30
C CYS A 118 7.80 -3.41 -11.94
N ASN A 119 7.21 -2.94 -10.85
CA ASN A 119 7.56 -3.32 -9.48
C ASN A 119 7.15 -4.78 -9.23
N PRO A 120 8.06 -5.61 -8.72
CA PRO A 120 7.67 -6.79 -7.98
C PRO A 120 6.89 -6.39 -6.72
N GLY A 121 5.90 -7.19 -6.36
CA GLY A 121 5.09 -6.95 -5.18
C GLY A 121 4.50 -8.23 -4.59
N LEU A 122 4.08 -8.08 -3.34
CA LEU A 122 3.39 -9.07 -2.53
C LEU A 122 2.12 -8.42 -1.99
N GLU A 123 0.97 -9.02 -2.26
CA GLU A 123 -0.33 -8.55 -1.77
C GLU A 123 -0.91 -9.55 -0.79
N PHE A 124 -1.50 -9.04 0.29
CA PHE A 124 -2.11 -9.83 1.35
C PHE A 124 -3.21 -9.03 2.05
N LEU A 125 -3.99 -9.72 2.88
CA LEU A 125 -5.10 -9.10 3.62
C LEU A 125 -4.68 -8.69 5.03
N ASP A 126 -5.10 -7.50 5.43
CA ASP A 126 -5.08 -7.07 6.83
C ASP A 126 -6.20 -7.79 7.65
N PRO A 127 -6.26 -7.58 8.98
CA PRO A 127 -7.28 -8.22 9.83
C PRO A 127 -8.73 -7.86 9.44
N ASP A 128 -8.93 -6.73 8.78
CA ASP A 128 -10.24 -6.25 8.37
C ASP A 128 -10.66 -6.75 6.98
N GLY A 129 -9.70 -7.17 6.17
CA GLY A 129 -9.86 -7.64 4.79
C GLY A 129 -9.53 -6.55 3.75
N TYR A 130 -8.74 -5.54 4.11
CA TYR A 130 -8.15 -4.60 3.17
C TYR A 130 -6.97 -5.27 2.48
N ASP A 131 -6.89 -5.17 1.14
CA ASP A 131 -5.71 -5.57 0.38
C ASP A 131 -4.57 -4.55 0.66
N VAL A 132 -3.43 -5.09 1.08
CA VAL A 132 -2.19 -4.37 1.33
C VAL A 132 -1.13 -4.91 0.39
N GLU A 133 -0.44 -4.03 -0.34
CA GLU A 133 0.70 -4.37 -1.20
C GLU A 133 2.01 -3.92 -0.54
N LEU A 134 3.00 -4.81 -0.52
CA LEU A 134 4.40 -4.46 -0.34
C LEU A 134 5.11 -4.61 -1.67
N TYR A 135 5.78 -3.55 -2.13
CA TYR A 135 6.43 -3.55 -3.44
C TYR A 135 7.85 -2.98 -3.37
N THR A 136 8.60 -3.14 -4.45
CA THR A 136 9.92 -2.52 -4.60
C THR A 136 10.21 -2.18 -6.07
N GLY A 137 11.09 -1.21 -6.32
CA GLY A 137 11.63 -0.97 -7.67
C GLY A 137 10.58 -0.52 -8.70
N MET A 138 9.61 0.28 -8.28
CA MET A 138 8.63 0.87 -9.22
C MET A 138 9.33 1.84 -10.18
N ASP A 139 9.04 1.70 -11.47
CA ASP A 139 9.55 2.55 -12.54
C ASP A 139 9.36 4.03 -12.18
N GLN A 140 10.45 4.80 -12.28
CA GLN A 140 10.42 6.25 -12.11
C GLN A 140 10.22 6.91 -13.47
N ILE A 141 9.30 7.87 -13.54
CA ILE A 141 9.09 8.64 -14.76
C ILE A 141 10.21 9.68 -14.89
N GLY A 142 11.01 9.55 -15.95
CA GLY A 142 12.10 10.45 -16.26
C GLY A 142 11.64 11.80 -16.81
N TRP A 143 12.62 12.64 -17.17
CA TRP A 143 12.40 13.99 -17.69
C TRP A 143 11.66 14.03 -19.03
N ASP A 144 11.66 12.93 -19.78
CA ASP A 144 10.92 12.80 -21.03
C ASP A 144 9.42 12.51 -20.82
N GLY A 145 9.00 12.28 -19.57
CA GLY A 145 7.62 12.05 -19.18
C GLY A 145 7.05 10.72 -19.66
N LYS A 146 7.89 9.79 -20.12
CA LYS A 146 7.42 8.53 -20.72
C LYS A 146 7.46 7.40 -19.70
N ALA A 147 6.35 6.66 -19.63
CA ALA A 147 6.29 5.39 -18.94
C ALA A 147 6.85 4.27 -19.84
N ARG A 148 7.24 3.16 -19.20
CA ARG A 148 7.64 1.93 -19.90
C ARG A 148 6.51 1.43 -20.81
N PRO A 149 6.78 1.14 -22.10
CA PRO A 149 5.79 0.61 -23.04
C PRO A 149 5.21 -0.74 -22.61
N ALA A 150 3.97 -1.02 -23.03
CA ALA A 150 3.23 -2.19 -22.59
C ALA A 150 3.88 -3.52 -22.98
N GLU A 151 4.57 -3.53 -24.11
CA GLU A 151 5.28 -4.68 -24.66
C GLU A 151 6.51 -5.07 -23.82
N GLN A 152 6.98 -4.15 -22.97
CA GLN A 152 8.11 -4.37 -22.07
C GLN A 152 7.67 -4.74 -20.65
N TRP A 153 6.37 -4.77 -20.37
CA TRP A 153 5.86 -5.18 -19.07
C TRP A 153 6.04 -6.70 -18.86
N ARG A 154 7.15 -7.09 -18.22
CA ARG A 154 7.52 -8.50 -17.98
C ARG A 154 6.67 -9.14 -16.87
N ARG A 155 5.39 -9.43 -17.13
CA ARG A 155 4.49 -10.03 -16.12
C ARG A 155 4.94 -11.42 -15.67
N VAL A 156 4.89 -11.66 -14.38
CA VAL A 156 5.25 -12.94 -13.73
C VAL A 156 4.36 -13.18 -12.51
N ARG A 157 4.24 -14.43 -12.09
CA ARG A 157 3.31 -14.86 -11.01
C ARG A 157 4.01 -15.35 -9.74
N SER A 158 5.32 -15.15 -9.63
CA SER A 158 6.10 -15.42 -8.42
C SER A 158 7.24 -14.42 -8.24
N LEU A 159 7.71 -14.26 -7.01
CA LEU A 159 8.89 -13.45 -6.71
C LEU A 159 10.17 -14.06 -7.31
N GLU A 160 10.25 -15.39 -7.39
CA GLU A 160 11.38 -16.10 -8.01
C GLU A 160 11.46 -15.81 -9.51
N GLU A 161 10.34 -15.84 -10.23
CA GLU A 161 10.30 -15.46 -11.65
C GLU A 161 10.64 -13.98 -11.83
N ALA A 162 10.19 -13.11 -10.92
CA ALA A 162 10.55 -11.69 -10.94
C ALA A 162 12.06 -11.49 -10.76
N ALA A 163 12.70 -12.27 -9.89
CA ALA A 163 14.13 -12.24 -9.63
C ALA A 163 14.95 -12.77 -10.81
N ALA A 164 14.50 -13.88 -11.41
CA ALA A 164 15.12 -14.46 -12.59
C ALA A 164 14.99 -13.59 -13.85
N ASN A 165 13.97 -12.72 -13.90
CA ASN A 165 13.66 -11.86 -15.04
C ASN A 165 13.60 -10.38 -14.63
N PRO A 166 14.73 -9.75 -14.28
CA PRO A 166 14.75 -8.35 -13.88
C PRO A 166 14.30 -7.45 -15.02
N VAL A 167 13.77 -6.28 -14.67
CA VAL A 167 13.40 -5.21 -15.60
C VAL A 167 14.42 -4.08 -15.40
N GLY A 168 15.04 -3.65 -16.49
CA GLY A 168 16.06 -2.59 -16.51
C GLY A 168 15.50 -1.24 -16.92
#